data_AF-A0A177A460-F1
#
_entry.id   AF-A0A177A460-F1
#
_cell.length_a   1.000
_cell.length_b   1.000
_cell.length_c   1.000
_cell.angle_alpha   90.00
_cell.angle_beta   90.00
_cell.angle_gamma   90.00
#
_symmetry.space_group_name_H-M   'P 1'
#
loop_
_entity.id
_entity.type
_entity.pdbx_description
1 polymer ?
#
loop_
_entity_poly.entity_id
_entity_poly.type
_entity_poly.pdbx_seq_one_letter_code
_entity_poly.pdbx_strand_id
1 'polypeptide(L)'
;MSEDTQSISGVSETLTSTESTARSTLSKQRSRTSWVWQHMEGGPDAVLLVNGELYWRCLHCLVSYKHSGGTRSIAAHLTKAHNKRNTKVQQHEVVKGRIEAAFARAAINPYKRK
;
A
#
# COMPACT_ATOMS: atom_id res chain seq x y z
N MET A 1 -35.50 55.39 16.43
CA MET A 1 -34.30 54.89 15.73
C MET A 1 -34.73 53.59 15.05
N SER A 2 -34.87 53.69 13.73
CA SER A 2 -34.85 52.68 12.66
C SER A 2 -35.63 51.37 12.77
N GLU A 3 -36.51 51.19 11.79
CA GLU A 3 -37.08 49.94 11.29
C GLU A 3 -35.99 49.12 10.56
N ASP A 4 -36.09 47.79 10.55
CA ASP A 4 -35.80 46.99 9.34
C ASP A 4 -36.38 45.57 9.46
N THR A 5 -37.11 45.20 8.41
CA THR A 5 -37.76 43.92 8.11
C THR A 5 -36.88 43.03 7.22
N GLN A 6 -36.93 41.69 7.39
CA GLN A 6 -36.82 40.61 6.35
C GLN A 6 -36.60 39.27 7.08
N SER A 7 -37.47 38.23 7.07
CA SER A 7 -38.11 37.46 5.98
C SER A 7 -37.12 36.70 5.09
N ILE A 8 -36.93 35.38 5.30
CA ILE A 8 -37.14 34.31 4.30
C ILE A 8 -36.99 32.90 4.91
N SER A 9 -37.99 32.06 4.61
CA SER A 9 -38.09 30.61 4.73
C SER A 9 -37.12 29.86 3.81
N GLY A 10 -36.80 28.60 4.12
CA GLY A 10 -36.46 27.62 3.06
C GLY A 10 -35.48 26.54 3.47
N VAL A 11 -35.98 25.30 3.45
CA VAL A 11 -35.27 24.03 3.62
C VAL A 11 -34.07 23.87 2.67
N SER A 12 -33.13 23.01 3.08
CA SER A 12 -32.30 22.10 2.28
C SER A 12 -30.92 21.95 2.92
N GLU A 13 -30.27 20.81 3.03
CA GLU A 13 -30.54 19.46 2.57
C GLU A 13 -29.63 18.53 3.39
N THR A 14 -30.19 17.38 3.77
CA THR A 14 -29.47 16.16 4.11
C THR A 14 -28.28 15.91 3.18
N LEU A 15 -27.06 15.91 3.71
CA LEU A 15 -25.95 15.18 3.08
C LEU A 15 -25.83 13.83 3.77
N THR A 16 -26.73 12.97 3.30
CA THR A 16 -26.66 11.52 3.26
C THR A 16 -25.23 10.99 3.27
N SER A 17 -25.01 10.01 4.15
CA SER A 17 -24.01 8.96 3.96
C SER A 17 -24.04 8.50 2.51
N THR A 18 -22.97 8.81 1.77
CA THR A 18 -22.63 8.08 0.56
C THR A 18 -21.33 7.35 0.85
N GLU A 19 -21.49 6.26 1.59
CA GLU A 19 -20.56 5.14 1.60
C GLU A 19 -20.54 4.55 0.18
N SER A 20 -19.84 5.20 -0.74
CA SER A 20 -19.56 4.66 -2.07
C SER A 20 -18.18 4.01 -2.04
N THR A 21 -18.06 2.94 -1.25
CA THR A 21 -16.95 1.99 -1.40
C THR A 21 -17.21 1.16 -2.65
N ALA A 22 -16.94 1.76 -3.82
CA ALA A 22 -16.96 1.03 -5.08
C ALA A 22 -15.77 0.06 -5.12
N ARG A 23 -16.01 -1.19 -4.71
CA ARG A 23 -15.04 -2.29 -4.80
C ARG A 23 -14.94 -2.72 -6.27
N SER A 24 -14.10 -2.02 -7.03
CA SER A 24 -13.85 -2.38 -8.44
C SER A 24 -12.85 -3.52 -8.51
N THR A 25 -13.30 -4.69 -8.97
CA THR A 25 -12.43 -5.81 -9.32
C THR A 25 -11.84 -5.56 -10.72
N LEU A 26 -10.61 -5.06 -10.78
CA LEU A 26 -9.91 -4.83 -12.05
C LEU A 26 -9.66 -6.17 -12.76
N SER A 27 -10.33 -6.40 -13.89
CA SER A 27 -10.10 -7.58 -14.71
C SER A 27 -8.73 -7.47 -15.39
N LYS A 28 -7.90 -8.51 -15.22
CA LYS A 28 -6.60 -8.74 -15.91
C LYS A 28 -5.37 -7.95 -15.44
N GLN A 29 -5.29 -7.52 -14.18
CA GLN A 29 -3.99 -7.13 -13.60
C GLN A 29 -3.19 -8.35 -13.11
N ARG A 30 -1.85 -8.29 -13.26
CA ARG A 30 -0.92 -9.32 -12.74
C ARG A 30 -1.21 -9.52 -11.24
N SER A 31 -1.23 -10.78 -10.80
CA SER A 31 -1.53 -11.12 -9.41
C SER A 31 -0.64 -10.32 -8.43
N ARG A 32 -1.30 -9.68 -7.46
CA ARG A 32 -0.64 -8.83 -6.48
C ARG A 32 0.00 -9.69 -5.39
N THR A 33 1.22 -10.15 -5.65
CA THR A 33 1.93 -11.12 -4.78
C THR A 33 2.82 -10.48 -3.71
N SER A 34 3.05 -9.17 -3.76
CA SER A 34 3.91 -8.52 -2.77
C SER A 34 3.20 -8.39 -1.41
N TRP A 35 3.99 -8.51 -0.35
CA TRP A 35 3.51 -8.55 1.04
C TRP A 35 2.72 -7.29 1.45
N VAL A 36 3.00 -6.13 0.85
CA VAL A 36 2.29 -4.88 1.16
C VAL A 36 0.79 -4.96 0.87
N TRP A 37 0.36 -5.77 -0.10
CA TRP A 37 -1.05 -5.92 -0.47
C TRP A 37 -1.87 -6.69 0.58
N GLN A 38 -1.21 -7.43 1.47
CA GLN A 38 -1.86 -8.09 2.62
C GLN A 38 -2.24 -7.10 3.73
N HIS A 39 -1.76 -5.86 3.65
CA HIS A 39 -2.06 -4.79 4.58
C HIS A 39 -2.98 -3.73 4.00
N MET A 40 -3.73 -4.10 2.96
CA MET A 40 -4.74 -3.24 2.36
C MET A 40 -6.13 -3.52 2.95
N GLU A 41 -6.89 -2.45 3.18
CA GLU A 41 -8.30 -2.52 3.55
C GLU A 41 -9.12 -3.17 2.40
N GLY A 42 -9.76 -4.31 2.68
CA GLY A 42 -10.52 -5.09 1.69
C GLY A 42 -9.74 -6.20 0.97
N GLY A 43 -8.47 -6.41 1.31
CA GLY A 43 -7.63 -7.49 0.76
C GLY A 43 -6.85 -7.08 -0.50
N PRO A 44 -6.06 -8.01 -1.08
CA PRO A 44 -5.11 -7.70 -2.15
C PRO A 44 -5.76 -7.31 -3.48
N ASP A 45 -7.05 -7.63 -3.66
CA ASP A 45 -7.80 -7.31 -4.88
C ASP A 45 -8.67 -6.06 -4.75
N ALA A 46 -8.90 -5.58 -3.52
CA ALA A 46 -9.58 -4.31 -3.31
C ALA A 46 -8.65 -3.18 -3.76
N VAL A 47 -9.19 -2.19 -4.47
CA VAL A 47 -8.50 -0.95 -4.81
C VAL A 47 -9.48 0.19 -4.63
N LEU A 48 -9.04 1.30 -4.03
CA LEU A 48 -9.88 2.49 -3.91
C LEU A 48 -9.70 3.33 -5.18
N LEU A 49 -10.78 3.57 -5.92
CA LEU A 49 -10.77 4.47 -7.06
C LEU A 49 -11.26 5.85 -6.61
N VAL A 50 -10.40 6.87 -6.71
CA VAL A 50 -10.75 8.27 -6.42
C VAL A 50 -10.39 9.10 -7.63
N ASN A 51 -11.38 9.79 -8.22
CA ASN A 51 -11.20 10.67 -9.39
C ASN A 51 -10.48 9.99 -10.57
N GLY A 52 -10.74 8.70 -10.81
CA GLY A 52 -10.11 7.92 -11.88
C GLY A 52 -8.71 7.40 -11.56
N GLU A 53 -8.15 7.74 -10.40
CA GLU A 53 -6.86 7.23 -9.93
C GLU A 53 -7.04 6.12 -8.89
N LEU A 54 -6.16 5.12 -8.96
CA LEU A 54 -6.14 3.99 -8.04
C LEU A 54 -5.28 4.30 -6.81
N TYR A 55 -5.84 4.07 -5.63
CA TYR A 55 -5.20 4.27 -4.35
C TYR A 55 -5.15 2.96 -3.56
N TRP A 56 -4.01 2.75 -2.91
CA TRP A 56 -3.84 1.79 -1.84
C TRP A 56 -4.19 2.46 -0.52
N ARG A 57 -4.99 1.79 0.32
CA ARG A 57 -5.34 2.24 1.67
C ARG A 57 -4.76 1.32 2.71
N CYS A 58 -4.15 1.91 3.75
CA CYS A 58 -3.63 1.12 4.86
C CYS A 58 -4.77 0.49 5.67
N LEU A 59 -4.62 -0.79 6.00
CA LEU A 59 -5.56 -1.48 6.90
C LEU A 59 -5.45 -1.00 8.35
N HIS A 60 -4.31 -0.41 8.74
CA HIS A 60 -3.99 -0.11 10.15
C HIS A 60 -4.13 1.39 10.48
N CYS A 61 -4.33 2.24 9.47
CA CYS A 61 -4.54 3.67 9.65
C CYS A 61 -5.24 4.28 8.43
N LEU A 62 -5.62 5.56 8.53
CA LEU A 62 -6.37 6.28 7.49
C LEU A 62 -5.50 6.79 6.31
N VAL A 63 -4.24 6.38 6.23
CA VAL A 63 -3.32 6.84 5.19
C VAL A 63 -3.56 6.10 3.87
N SER A 64 -3.58 6.85 2.77
CA SER A 64 -3.67 6.33 1.42
C SER A 64 -2.45 6.72 0.57
N TYR A 65 -2.09 5.86 -0.39
CA TYR A 65 -0.98 6.05 -1.30
C TYR A 65 -1.45 5.81 -2.74
N LYS A 66 -1.03 6.69 -3.68
CA LYS A 66 -1.28 6.48 -5.11
C LYS A 66 -0.60 5.22 -5.60
N HIS A 67 -1.30 4.42 -6.40
CA HIS A 67 -0.77 3.18 -6.95
C HIS A 67 0.34 3.41 -7.99
N SER A 68 0.38 4.58 -8.65
CA SER A 68 1.40 4.92 -9.66
C SER A 68 2.82 5.08 -9.09
N GLY A 69 2.96 5.34 -7.79
CA GLY A 69 4.26 5.57 -7.13
C GLY A 69 5.04 4.31 -6.74
N GLY A 70 4.53 3.12 -7.07
CA GLY A 70 5.10 1.85 -6.65
C GLY A 70 4.90 1.53 -5.17
N THR A 71 5.56 0.46 -4.69
CA THR A 71 5.29 -0.12 -3.36
C THR A 71 6.30 0.29 -2.28
N ARG A 72 7.34 1.06 -2.63
CA ARG A 72 8.41 1.44 -1.68
C ARG A 72 7.92 2.36 -0.56
N SER A 73 7.12 3.38 -0.91
CA SER A 73 6.50 4.30 0.05
C SER A 73 5.58 3.57 1.02
N ILE A 74 4.74 2.67 0.49
CA ILE A 74 3.84 1.82 1.26
C ILE A 74 4.61 0.91 2.22
N ALA A 75 5.68 0.25 1.75
CA ALA A 75 6.52 -0.60 2.59
C ALA A 75 7.19 0.21 3.71
N ALA A 76 7.73 1.40 3.40
CA ALA A 76 8.33 2.28 4.38
C ALA A 76 7.32 2.74 5.43
N HIS A 77 6.09 3.08 5.01
CA HIS A 77 5.00 3.42 5.91
C HIS A 77 4.68 2.27 6.88
N LEU A 78 4.50 1.05 6.35
CA LEU A 78 4.20 -0.13 7.17
C LEU A 78 5.30 -0.42 8.20
N THR A 79 6.56 -0.21 7.84
CA THR A 79 7.69 -0.39 8.76
C THR A 79 7.77 0.73 9.80
N LYS A 80 7.58 2.00 9.41
CA LYS A 80 7.74 3.14 10.33
C LYS A 80 6.54 3.33 11.26
N ALA A 81 5.31 3.27 10.72
CA ALA A 81 4.10 3.55 11.46
C ALA A 81 3.57 2.32 12.22
N HIS A 82 3.79 1.12 11.69
CA HIS A 82 3.18 -0.11 12.22
C HIS A 82 4.21 -1.20 12.59
N ASN A 83 5.52 -0.93 12.43
CA ASN A 83 6.61 -1.89 12.65
C ASN A 83 6.43 -3.23 11.91
N LYS A 84 5.69 -3.23 10.80
CA LYS A 84 5.47 -4.41 9.98
C LYS A 84 6.58 -4.48 8.92
N ARG A 85 7.44 -5.49 9.04
CA ARG A 85 8.60 -5.68 8.15
C ARG A 85 8.35 -6.85 7.20
N ASN A 86 8.87 -6.72 5.98
CA ASN A 86 8.83 -7.79 5.00
C ASN A 86 9.92 -8.83 5.33
N THR A 87 9.53 -9.99 5.85
CA THR A 87 10.44 -11.10 6.20
C THR A 87 11.17 -11.68 4.99
N LYS A 88 10.60 -11.56 3.78
CA LYS A 88 11.24 -12.06 2.54
C LYS A 88 12.45 -11.22 2.12
N VAL A 89 12.50 -9.94 2.49
CA VAL A 89 13.66 -9.07 2.16
C VAL A 89 14.90 -9.54 2.94
N GLN A 90 14.72 -9.95 4.20
CA GLN A 90 15.83 -10.48 5.01
C GLN A 90 16.42 -11.76 4.41
N GLN A 91 15.60 -12.61 3.78
CA GLN A 91 16.09 -13.82 3.13
C GLN A 91 17.03 -13.52 1.95
N HIS A 92 16.80 -12.43 1.20
CA HIS A 92 17.64 -12.06 0.07
C HIS A 92 19.06 -11.63 0.51
N GLU A 93 19.18 -10.86 1.59
CA GLU A 93 20.49 -10.48 2.15
C GLU A 93 21.25 -11.69 2.67
N VAL A 94 20.57 -12.61 3.35
CA VAL A 94 21.16 -13.88 3.82
C VAL A 94 21.64 -14.73 2.64
N VAL A 95 20.87 -14.81 1.56
CA VAL A 95 21.28 -15.54 0.35
C VAL A 95 22.51 -14.92 -0.28
N LYS A 96 22.59 -13.58 -0.37
CA LYS A 96 23.77 -12.88 -0.89
C LYS A 96 25.03 -13.20 -0.07
N GLY A 97 24.93 -13.13 1.26
CA GLY A 97 26.04 -13.49 2.15
C GLY A 97 26.48 -14.95 2.01
N ARG A 98 25.54 -15.88 1.78
CA ARG A 98 25.86 -17.29 1.51
C ARG A 98 26.62 -17.49 0.19
N ILE A 99 26.25 -16.76 -0.86
CA ILE A 99 26.92 -16.78 -2.16
C ILE A 99 28.36 -16.26 -2.01
N GLU A 100 28.54 -15.09 -1.38
CA GLU A 100 29.87 -14.51 -1.12
C GLU A 100 30.76 -15.47 -0.31
N ALA A 101 30.22 -16.08 0.74
CA ALA A 101 30.93 -17.07 1.55
C ALA A 101 31.27 -18.36 0.77
N ALA A 102 30.44 -18.76 -0.21
CA ALA A 102 30.75 -19.88 -1.09
C ALA A 102 31.92 -19.54 -2.02
N PHE A 103 31.95 -18.34 -2.60
CA PHE A 103 33.06 -17.86 -3.42
C PHE A 103 34.37 -17.76 -2.63
N ALA A 104 34.33 -17.23 -1.40
CA ALA A 104 35.50 -17.17 -0.52
C ALA A 104 36.05 -18.58 -0.19
N ARG A 105 35.18 -19.54 0.13
CA ARG A 105 35.58 -20.93 0.38
C ARG A 105 36.17 -21.62 -0.87
N ALA A 106 35.60 -21.35 -2.04
CA ALA A 106 36.13 -21.87 -3.31
C ALA A 106 37.49 -21.26 -3.70
N ALA A 107 37.81 -20.05 -3.22
CA ALA A 107 39.14 -19.45 -3.43
C ALA A 107 40.22 -20.12 -2.58
N ILE A 108 39.88 -20.62 -1.39
CA ILE A 108 40.82 -21.26 -0.45
C ILE A 108 41.12 -22.71 -0.84
N ASN A 109 40.17 -23.43 -1.47
CA ASN A 109 40.36 -24.82 -1.88
C ASN A 109 40.37 -24.98 -3.42
N PRO A 110 41.54 -24.85 -4.07
CA PRO A 110 41.66 -24.93 -5.53
C PRO A 110 41.49 -26.34 -6.09
N TYR A 111 41.44 -27.39 -5.25
CA TYR A 111 41.48 -28.78 -5.70
C TYR A 111 40.20 -29.24 -6.43
N LYS A 112 39.08 -28.51 -6.30
CA LYS A 112 37.78 -28.85 -6.94
C LYS A 112 37.42 -27.98 -8.16
N ARG A 113 38.34 -27.16 -8.68
CA ARG A 113 38.12 -26.35 -9.91
C ARG A 113 38.69 -26.98 -11.20
N LYS A 114 39.01 -28.26 -11.19
CA LYS A 114 39.37 -29.03 -12.40
C LYS A 114 38.15 -29.75 -12.96
#